data_AF-A0A3M2WVT2-F1
#
_entry.id   AF-A0A3M2WVT2-F1
#
_cell.length_a   1.000
_cell.length_b   1.000
_cell.length_c   1.000
_cell.angle_alpha   90.00
_cell.angle_beta   90.00
_cell.angle_gamma   90.00
#
_symmetry.space_group_name_H-M   'P 1'
#
loop_
_entity.id
_entity.type
_entity.pdbx_description
1 polymer ?
#
loop_
_entity_poly.entity_id
_entity_poly.type
_entity_poly.pdbx_seq_one_letter_code
_entity_poly.pdbx_strand_id
1 'polypeptide(L)' 'MSEAFLAFSRPSVGDEEVAAVTRVLRSGWITTGPECQKLEEQFAERMGARHAVALSSATGAMHVALLALVYCL' A
#
# COMPACT_ATOMS: atom_id res chain seq x y z
N MET A 1 -5.01 10.27 38.27
CA MET A 1 -5.02 10.54 36.82
C MET A 1 -3.89 9.71 36.22
N SER A 2 -4.20 8.63 35.51
CA SER A 2 -3.17 7.91 34.75
C SER A 2 -2.86 8.79 33.54
N GLU A 3 -1.67 9.40 33.50
CA GLU A 3 -1.21 10.13 32.32
C GLU A 3 -1.01 9.12 31.18
N ALA A 4 -1.85 9.20 30.15
CA ALA A 4 -1.73 8.35 28.99
C ALA A 4 -0.47 8.75 28.19
N PHE A 5 0.38 7.77 27.89
CA PHE A 5 1.62 7.94 27.11
C PHE A 5 1.37 8.65 25.76
N LEU A 6 2.06 9.77 25.53
CA LEU A 6 2.02 10.52 24.26
C LEU A 6 3.02 9.93 23.27
N ALA A 7 2.54 9.08 22.37
CA ALA A 7 3.36 8.45 21.34
C ALA A 7 3.75 9.44 20.23
N PHE A 8 4.96 9.28 19.68
CA PHE A 8 5.47 10.09 18.56
C PHE A 8 4.62 9.94 17.28
N SER A 9 4.15 8.73 17.00
CA SER A 9 3.22 8.45 15.91
C SER A 9 2.30 7.31 16.31
N ARG A 10 1.02 7.42 15.94
CA ARG A 10 0.01 6.36 16.09
C ARG A 10 -0.59 6.11 14.70
N PRO A 11 -0.64 4.85 14.24
CA PRO A 11 -1.27 4.55 12.97
C PRO A 11 -2.77 4.86 13.04
N SER A 12 -3.31 5.46 11.98
CA SER A 12 -4.75 5.65 11.82
C SER A 12 -5.35 4.36 11.26
N VAL A 13 -5.94 3.54 12.12
CA VAL A 13 -6.61 2.28 11.75
C VAL A 13 -7.94 2.23 12.48
N GLY A 14 -9.04 2.20 11.72
CA GLY A 14 -10.40 2.08 12.23
C GLY A 14 -11.11 0.83 11.72
N ASP A 15 -12.43 0.81 11.87
CA ASP A 15 -13.26 -0.34 11.49
C ASP A 15 -13.24 -0.62 9.99
N GLU A 16 -13.02 0.41 9.16
CA GLU A 16 -12.95 0.30 7.70
C GLU A 16 -11.74 -0.53 7.26
N GLU A 17 -10.55 -0.26 7.82
CA GLU A 17 -9.34 -1.03 7.53
C GLU A 17 -9.47 -2.48 8.01
N VAL A 18 -10.05 -2.70 9.20
CA VAL A 18 -10.27 -4.05 9.75
C VAL A 18 -11.25 -4.84 8.88
N ALA A 19 -12.34 -4.20 8.43
CA ALA A 19 -13.30 -4.82 7.51
C ALA A 19 -12.64 -5.14 6.17
N ALA A 20 -11.78 -4.27 5.65
CA ALA A 20 -11.05 -4.51 4.41
C ALA A 20 -10.15 -5.74 4.49
N VAL A 21 -9.30 -5.83 5.53
CA VAL A 21 -8.44 -7.00 5.75
C VAL A 21 -9.28 -8.27 5.93
N THR A 22 -10.38 -8.20 6.67
CA THR A 22 -11.27 -9.35 6.88
C THR A 22 -11.87 -9.86 5.57
N ARG A 23 -12.27 -8.97 4.65
CA ARG A 23 -12.75 -9.37 3.31
C ARG A 23 -11.67 -10.11 2.52
N VAL A 24 -10.42 -9.62 2.54
CA VAL A 24 -9.30 -10.27 1.86
C VAL A 24 -9.05 -11.67 2.43
N LEU A 25 -8.98 -11.79 3.75
CA LEU A 25 -8.78 -13.09 4.41
C LEU A 25 -9.88 -14.10 4.08
N ARG A 26 -11.13 -13.65 3.97
CA ARG A 26 -12.28 -14.50 3.61
C ARG A 26 -12.36 -14.82 2.11
N SER A 27 -11.71 -14.03 1.26
CA SER A 27 -11.74 -14.23 -0.20
C SER A 27 -10.90 -15.43 -0.66
N GLY A 28 -9.97 -15.92 0.16
CA GLY A 28 -9.00 -16.94 -0.21
C GLY A 28 -7.80 -16.41 -1.03
N TRP A 29 -7.79 -15.14 -1.41
CA TRP A 29 -6.70 -14.50 -2.15
C TRP A 29 -5.95 -13.48 -1.29
N ILE A 30 -4.90 -13.95 -0.60
CA ILE A 30 -4.20 -13.17 0.44
C ILE A 30 -2.87 -12.54 0.00
N THR A 31 -2.51 -12.72 -1.27
CA THR A 31 -1.28 -12.15 -1.88
C THR A 31 -1.65 -11.16 -2.99
N THR A 32 -0.70 -10.76 -3.83
CA THR A 32 -0.91 -9.84 -4.97
C THR A 32 -2.11 -10.29 -5.80
N GLY A 33 -3.10 -9.42 -5.91
CA GLY A 33 -4.41 -9.76 -6.49
C GLY A 33 -5.31 -8.55 -6.69
N PRO A 34 -6.63 -8.76 -6.76
CA PRO A 34 -7.59 -7.70 -7.12
C PRO A 34 -7.52 -6.44 -6.24
N GLU A 35 -7.22 -6.58 -4.94
CA GLU A 35 -7.09 -5.42 -4.05
C GLU A 35 -5.82 -4.59 -4.33
N CYS A 36 -4.72 -5.22 -4.77
CA CYS A 36 -3.54 -4.49 -5.24
C CYS A 36 -3.84 -3.73 -6.53
N GLN A 37 -4.54 -4.36 -7.48
CA GLN A 37 -4.92 -3.70 -8.74
C GLN A 37 -5.83 -2.49 -8.48
N LYS A 38 -6.83 -2.61 -7.62
CA LYS A 38 -7.69 -1.48 -7.21
C LYS A 38 -6.88 -0.35 -6.58
N LEU A 39 -5.91 -0.68 -5.73
CA LEU A 39 -5.02 0.31 -5.13
C LEU A 39 -4.22 1.04 -6.22
N GLU A 40 -3.66 0.32 -7.18
CA GLU A 40 -2.89 0.90 -8.29
C GLU A 40 -3.75 1.84 -9.15
N GLU A 41 -4.97 1.43 -9.51
CA GLU A 41 -5.92 2.25 -10.28
C GLU A 41 -6.27 3.54 -9.54
N GLN A 42 -6.67 3.44 -8.27
CA GLN A 42 -7.02 4.59 -7.44
C GLN A 42 -5.83 5.51 -7.18
N PHE A 43 -4.63 4.94 -7.00
CA PHE A 43 -3.43 5.73 -6.75
C PHE A 43 -2.98 6.48 -8.01
N ALA A 44 -3.05 5.83 -9.18
CA ALA A 44 -2.76 6.48 -10.47
C ALA A 44 -3.72 7.65 -10.72
N GLU A 45 -5.03 7.44 -10.51
CA GLU A 45 -6.04 8.49 -10.61
C GLU A 45 -5.75 9.65 -9.66
N ARG A 46 -5.52 9.35 -8.37
CA ARG A 46 -5.26 10.36 -7.34
C ARG A 46 -4.02 11.21 -7.62
N MET A 47 -2.99 10.61 -8.21
CA MET A 47 -1.72 11.27 -8.50
C MET A 47 -1.67 11.90 -9.90
N GLY A 48 -2.69 11.70 -10.74
CA GLY A 48 -2.67 12.13 -12.14
C GLY A 48 -1.61 11.42 -12.97
N ALA A 49 -1.20 10.22 -12.56
CA ALA A 49 -0.19 9.42 -13.26
C ALA A 49 -0.86 8.46 -14.25
N ARG A 50 -0.15 8.12 -15.34
CA ARG A 50 -0.66 7.13 -16.31
C ARG A 50 -0.73 5.72 -15.72
N HIS A 51 0.20 5.37 -14.84
CA HIS A 51 0.33 4.06 -14.22
C HIS A 51 0.81 4.21 -12.77
N ALA A 52 0.43 3.27 -11.91
CA ALA A 52 0.99 3.05 -10.58
C ALA A 52 1.25 1.56 -10.38
N VAL A 53 2.24 1.22 -9.55
CA VAL A 53 2.63 -0.16 -9.25
C VAL A 53 2.78 -0.31 -7.74
N ALA A 54 2.02 -1.20 -7.13
CA ALA A 54 2.07 -1.49 -5.71
C ALA A 54 3.25 -2.42 -5.40
N LEU A 55 4.09 -2.01 -4.46
CA LEU A 55 5.28 -2.76 -4.05
C LEU A 55 5.33 -2.87 -2.53
N SER A 56 6.18 -3.78 -2.02
CA SER A 56 6.27 -4.08 -0.58
C SER A 56 6.77 -2.90 0.27
N SER A 57 7.47 -1.93 -0.32
CA SER A 57 7.97 -0.73 0.35
C SER A 57 8.42 0.34 -0.64
N ALA A 58 8.56 1.58 -0.16
CA ALA A 58 9.15 2.67 -0.95
C ALA A 58 10.62 2.40 -1.32
N THR A 59 11.39 1.72 -0.47
CA THR A 59 12.76 1.29 -0.78
C THR A 59 12.79 0.29 -1.93
N GLY A 60 11.89 -0.69 -1.92
CA GLY A 60 11.74 -1.65 -3.02
C GLY A 60 11.32 -0.95 -4.32
N ALA A 61 10.44 0.05 -4.24
CA ALA A 61 10.05 0.87 -5.38
C ALA A 61 11.23 1.63 -5.98
N MET A 62 12.04 2.30 -5.15
CA MET A 62 13.22 3.01 -5.63
C MET A 62 14.24 2.05 -6.24
N HIS A 63 14.45 0.88 -5.64
CA HIS A 63 15.36 -0.13 -6.18
C HIS A 63 14.96 -0.55 -7.59
N VAL A 64 13.70 -0.94 -7.80
CA VAL A 64 13.21 -1.36 -9.11
C VAL A 64 13.20 -0.21 -10.10
N ALA A 65 12.86 1.02 -9.66
CA ALA A 65 12.90 2.20 -10.52
C ALA A 65 14.31 2.46 -11.07
N LEU A 66 15.34 2.40 -10.20
CA LEU A 66 16.73 2.58 -10.63
C LEU A 66 17.19 1.42 -11.52
N LEU A 67 16.85 0.17 -11.20
CA LEU A 67 17.15 -0.97 -12.06
C LEU A 67 16.54 -0.82 -13.46
N ALA A 68 15.28 -0.39 -13.53
CA ALA A 68 14.58 -0.20 -14.80
C ALA A 68 15.24 0.90 -15.66
N LEU A 69 15.83 1.93 -15.06
CA LEU A 69 16.55 2.96 -15.80
C LEU A 69 17.92 2.49 -16.30
N VAL A 70 18.63 1.66 -15.52
CA VAL A 70 20.00 1.22 -15.83
C VAL A 70 20.04 0.09 -16.86
N TYR A 71 19.07 -0.83 -16.83
CA TYR A 71 19.07 -2.04 -17.67
C TYR A 71 18.16 -1.95 -18.91
N CYS A 72 17.48 -0.82 -19.11
CA CYS A 72 16.62 -0.60 -20.28
C CYS A 72 17.25 0.37 -21.32
N LEU A 73 18.54 0.72 -21.12
CA LEU A 73 19.45 1.28 -22.11
C LEU A 73 20.32 0.17 -22.70
#